data_AF-A0A177C4T9-F1
#
_entry.id   AF-A0A177C4T9-F1
#
_cell.length_a   1.000
_cell.length_b   1.000
_cell.length_c   1.000
_cell.angle_alpha   90.00
_cell.angle_beta   90.00
_cell.angle_gamma   90.00
#
_symmetry.space_group_name_H-M   'P 1'
#
loop_
_entity.id
_entity.type
_entity.pdbx_description
1 polymer ?
#
loop_
_entity_poly.entity_id
_entity_poly.type
_entity_poly.pdbx_seq_one_letter_code
_entity_poly.pdbx_strand_id
1 'polypeptide(L)' 'MIDFTTDRLGGTEWNDVISSVKVPDGHRCRLWSSNNCNGDSSPDIYAPGAKQLPGGMNNRATSFKCYQN' A
#
# COMPACT_ATOMS: atom_id res chain seq x y z
N MET A 1 10.99 -8.61 6.58
CA MET A 1 11.16 -7.27 5.99
C MET A 1 10.34 -7.30 4.71
N ILE A 2 9.33 -6.46 4.58
CA ILE A 2 8.47 -6.41 3.39
C ILE A 2 9.29 -5.76 2.27
N ASP A 3 9.37 -6.41 1.11
CA ASP A 3 10.30 -6.05 0.04
C ASP A 3 9.64 -5.02 -0.89
N PHE A 4 10.34 -3.93 -1.19
CA PHE A 4 9.71 -2.68 -1.65
C PHE A 4 9.25 -2.66 -3.13
N THR A 5 9.25 -3.79 -3.85
CA THR A 5 9.10 -3.79 -5.31
C THR A 5 7.73 -4.16 -5.87
N THR A 6 6.90 -4.90 -5.13
CA THR A 6 5.46 -5.17 -5.33
C THR A 6 5.18 -6.46 -4.57
N ASP A 7 4.54 -6.35 -3.41
CA ASP A 7 4.13 -7.53 -2.64
C ASP A 7 2.62 -7.69 -2.73
N ARG A 8 2.20 -8.85 -3.21
CA ARG A 8 0.82 -9.32 -3.09
C ARG A 8 0.58 -9.70 -1.63
N LEU A 9 -0.39 -9.06 -1.00
CA LEU A 9 -0.78 -9.33 0.37
C LEU A 9 -1.86 -10.42 0.46
N GLY A 10 -2.63 -10.63 -0.62
CA GLY A 10 -3.69 -11.64 -0.62
C GLY A 10 -3.17 -13.05 -0.38
N GLY A 11 -3.67 -13.68 0.69
CA GLY A 11 -3.22 -14.97 1.20
C GLY A 11 -2.25 -14.88 2.39
N THR A 12 -1.88 -13.67 2.81
CA THR A 12 -1.08 -13.41 4.03
C THR A 12 -1.96 -12.90 5.17
N GLU A 13 -1.43 -12.89 6.40
CA GLU A 13 -2.07 -12.28 7.57
C GLU A 13 -2.29 -10.76 7.44
N TRP A 14 -1.64 -10.12 6.46
CA TRP A 14 -1.74 -8.69 6.19
C TRP A 14 -2.85 -8.32 5.20
N ASN A 15 -3.54 -9.30 4.62
CA ASN A 15 -4.67 -9.06 3.73
C ASN A 15 -5.83 -8.39 4.49
N ASP A 16 -6.36 -7.27 3.96
CA ASP A 16 -7.52 -6.57 4.53
C ASP A 16 -7.37 -6.10 5.99
N VAL A 17 -6.14 -5.91 6.46
CA VAL A 17 -5.87 -5.41 7.84
C VAL A 17 -4.90 -4.24 7.87
N ILE A 18 -4.29 -3.88 6.74
CA ILE A 18 -3.38 -2.75 6.69
C ILE A 18 -4.18 -1.46 6.90
N SER A 19 -3.77 -0.71 7.92
CA SER A 19 -4.37 0.56 8.29
C SER A 19 -3.39 1.73 8.24
N SER A 20 -2.08 1.45 8.26
CA SER A 20 -1.03 2.47 8.17
C SER A 20 0.17 1.96 7.39
N VAL A 21 0.91 2.89 6.78
CA VAL A 21 2.16 2.61 6.06
C VAL A 21 3.17 3.71 6.36
N LYS A 22 4.44 3.34 6.41
CA LYS A 22 5.57 4.28 6.49
C LYS A 22 6.31 4.25 5.16
N VAL A 23 6.53 5.43 4.57
CA VAL A 23 7.19 5.58 3.27
C VAL A 23 8.50 6.35 3.49
N PRO A 24 9.65 5.82 3.05
CA PRO A 24 10.93 6.51 3.16
C PRO A 24 10.99 7.73 2.24
N ASP A 25 11.82 8.71 2.58
CA ASP A 25 12.03 9.91 1.76
C ASP A 25 12.50 9.54 0.34
N GLY A 26 12.08 10.33 -0.65
CA GLY A 26 12.36 10.06 -2.06
C GLY A 26 11.54 8.90 -2.66
N HIS A 27 10.54 8.39 -1.94
CA HIS A 27 9.63 7.36 -2.44
C HIS A 27 8.17 7.78 -2.30
N ARG A 28 7.33 7.15 -3.12
CA ARG A 28 5.87 7.17 -3.01
C ARG A 28 5.32 5.76 -3.13
N CYS A 29 4.31 5.44 -2.35
CA CYS A 29 3.65 4.14 -2.39
C CYS A 29 2.17 4.30 -2.74
N ARG A 30 1.60 3.30 -3.37
CA ARG A 30 0.17 3.21 -3.65
C ARG A 30 -0.32 1.82 -3.23
N LEU A 31 -1.55 1.74 -2.74
CA LEU A 31 -2.18 0.49 -2.33
C LEU A 31 -3.42 0.23 -3.18
N TRP A 32 -3.74 -1.05 -3.38
CA TRP A 32 -4.88 -1.49 -4.18
C TRP A 32 -5.70 -2.53 -3.44
N SER A 33 -7.00 -2.57 -3.73
CA SER A 33 -7.90 -3.63 -3.26
C SER A 33 -7.84 -4.91 -4.09
N SER A 34 -7.14 -4.87 -5.23
CA SER A 34 -6.85 -6.04 -6.07
C SER A 34 -5.45 -6.59 -5.82
N ASN A 35 -5.30 -7.91 -5.94
CA ASN A 35 -4.02 -8.62 -5.83
C ASN A 35 -3.01 -8.28 -6.93
N ASN A 36 -3.47 -7.71 -8.05
CA ASN A 36 -2.67 -7.46 -9.24
C ASN A 36 -2.32 -5.97 -9.43
N CYS A 37 -2.41 -5.16 -8.37
CA CYS A 37 -2.20 -3.71 -8.41
C CYS A 37 -3.01 -3.00 -9.52
N ASN A 38 -4.25 -3.42 -9.72
CA ASN A 38 -5.17 -2.86 -10.72
C ASN A 38 -6.54 -2.54 -10.09
N GLY A 39 -7.32 -1.68 -10.75
CA GLY A 39 -8.62 -1.24 -10.23
C GLY A 39 -8.51 -0.21 -9.09
N ASP A 40 -9.41 -0.28 -8.12
CA ASP A 40 -9.52 0.70 -7.04
C ASP A 40 -8.24 0.79 -6.21
N SER A 41 -7.71 2.00 -6.11
CA SER A 41 -6.46 2.29 -5.43
C SER A 41 -6.58 3.46 -4.46
N SER A 42 -5.69 3.50 -3.48
CA SER A 42 -5.43 4.72 -2.73
C SER A 42 -4.85 5.79 -3.69
N PRO A 43 -4.93 7.08 -3.34
CA PRO A 43 -4.02 8.07 -3.92
C PRO A 43 -2.55 7.73 -3.58
N ASP A 44 -1.62 8.40 -4.26
CA ASP A 44 -0.18 8.27 -3.94
C ASP A 44 0.10 8.74 -2.50
N ILE A 45 0.77 7.87 -1.75
CA ILE A 45 1.21 8.11 -0.38
C ILE A 45 2.70 8.43 -0.43
N TYR A 46 3.04 9.69 -0.16
CA TYR A 46 4.41 10.16 -0.08
C TYR A 46 4.99 9.96 1.32
N ALA A 47 6.31 10.09 1.45
CA ALA A 47 6.96 10.19 2.75
C ALA A 47 6.31 11.30 3.62
N PRO A 48 6.14 11.09 4.94
CA PRO A 48 6.63 9.95 5.74
C PRO A 48 5.71 8.71 5.72
N GLY A 49 4.67 8.69 4.90
CA GLY A 49 3.63 7.67 4.87
C GLY A 49 2.29 8.18 5.42
N ALA A 50 1.41 7.25 5.79
CA ALA A 50 0.08 7.56 6.29
C ALA A 50 -0.23 6.75 7.56
N LYS A 51 -0.68 7.43 8.62
CA LYS A 51 -1.16 6.79 9.87
C LYS A 51 -2.52 6.11 9.69
N GLN A 52 -3.29 6.56 8.71
CA GLN A 52 -4.54 5.96 8.26
C GLN A 52 -4.53 5.95 6.74
N LEU A 53 -4.78 4.80 6.12
CA LEU A 53 -4.80 4.70 4.67
C LEU A 53 -5.86 5.63 4.05
N PRO A 54 -5.46 6.50 3.10
CA PRO A 54 -6.37 7.41 2.43
C PRO A 54 -7.27 6.69 1.42
N GLY A 55 -8.34 7.35 0.98
CA GLY A 55 -9.22 6.83 -0.07
C GLY A 55 -10.08 5.63 0.34
N GLY A 56 -10.31 5.43 1.65
CA GLY A 56 -11.11 4.30 2.14
C GLY A 56 -10.42 2.94 2.00
N MET A 57 -9.10 2.91 1.77
CA MET A 57 -8.32 1.69 1.59
C MET A 57 -7.96 0.99 2.91
N ASN A 58 -8.39 1.56 4.03
CA ASN A 58 -8.21 0.98 5.36
C ASN A 58 -8.88 -0.40 5.44
N ASN A 59 -8.12 -1.42 5.84
CA ASN A 59 -8.60 -2.82 5.93
C ASN A 59 -9.14 -3.38 4.60
N ARG A 60 -8.62 -2.89 3.46
CA ARG A 60 -9.02 -3.33 2.11
C ARG A 60 -7.85 -3.54 1.17
N ALA A 61 -6.65 -3.16 1.58
CA ALA A 61 -5.47 -3.30 0.75
C ALA A 61 -5.08 -4.77 0.64
N THR A 62 -5.00 -5.27 -0.59
CA THR A 62 -4.57 -6.63 -0.92
C THR A 62 -3.29 -6.66 -1.76
N SER A 63 -2.83 -5.50 -2.23
CA SER A 63 -1.48 -5.31 -2.77
C SER A 63 -1.00 -3.87 -2.59
N PHE A 64 0.32 -3.68 -2.66
CA PHE A 64 0.91 -2.34 -2.71
C PHE A 64 2.09 -2.31 -3.69
N LYS A 65 2.44 -1.11 -4.10
CA LYS A 65 3.62 -0.85 -4.93
C LYS A 65 4.21 0.49 -4.57
N CYS A 66 5.53 0.49 -4.38
CA CYS A 66 6.29 1.70 -4.12
C CYS A 66 7.14 2.04 -5.34
N TYR A 67 7.31 3.33 -5.57
CA TYR A 67 8.07 3.91 -6.65
C TYR A 67 9.06 4.90 -6.04
N GLN A 68 10.29 4.88 -6.54
CA GLN A 68 11.23 5.95 -6.27
C GLN A 68 10.80 7.19 -7.07
N ASN A 69 10.86 8.37 -6.43
CA ASN A 69 10.61 9.65 -7.08
C ASN A 69 11.80 10.07 -7.95
#